data_AF-M3YVH4-F1
#
_entry.id   AF-M3YVH4-F1
#
_cell.length_a   1.000
_cell.length_b   1.000
_cell.length_c   1.000
_cell.angle_alpha   90.00
_cell.angle_beta   90.00
_cell.angle_gamma   90.00
#
_symmetry.space_group_name_H-M   'P 1'
#
loop_
_entity.id
_entity.type
_entity.pdbx_description
1 polymer ?
#
loop_
_entity_poly.entity_id
_entity_poly.type
_entity_poly.pdbx_seq_one_letter_code
_entity_poly.pdbx_strand_id
1 'polypeptide(L)'
;MTDSEFGYTLSLAQDYVRHVLQIPQPSPAASRVSRVLRDVASSVQGEVEQNLRPCLDSFDVGSIDTARTIFNQVMEKEFEDGIINWGRIVTVFAFEGILSKKLLRERISPDVDASRVSYFVAEFITTNMREWIRQNGGWEDGFVKKFEPKSGWLTFLEVIGKICEMFSLLKQYY
;
A
#
# COMPACT_ATOMS: atom_id res chain seq x y z
N MET A 1 -5.30 22.02 9.39
CA MET A 1 -5.52 21.58 7.99
C MET A 1 -4.80 20.27 7.66
N THR A 2 -3.81 19.83 8.45
CA THR A 2 -3.13 18.51 8.32
C THR A 2 -4.01 17.32 8.70
N ASP A 3 -4.90 17.50 9.68
CA ASP A 3 -5.66 16.40 10.26
C ASP A 3 -6.70 15.80 9.29
N SER A 4 -7.20 16.61 8.34
CA SER A 4 -8.12 16.15 7.30
C SER A 4 -7.43 15.30 6.24
N GLU A 5 -6.18 15.61 5.89
CA GLU A 5 -5.41 14.86 4.88
C GLU A 5 -4.96 13.51 5.44
N PHE A 6 -4.49 13.51 6.69
CA PHE A 6 -4.18 12.28 7.42
C PHE A 6 -5.42 11.40 7.55
N GLY A 7 -6.55 11.98 8.00
CA GLY A 7 -7.80 11.24 8.17
C GLY A 7 -8.31 10.62 6.87
N TYR A 8 -8.22 11.34 5.75
CA TYR A 8 -8.59 10.81 4.43
C TYR A 8 -7.66 9.68 3.98
N THR A 9 -6.35 9.86 4.10
CA THR A 9 -5.35 8.83 3.75
C THR A 9 -5.51 7.57 4.61
N LEU A 10 -5.77 7.75 5.92
CA LEU A 10 -6.06 6.65 6.83
C LEU A 10 -7.32 5.89 6.41
N SER A 11 -8.36 6.59 5.97
CA SER A 11 -9.58 5.94 5.48
C SER A 11 -9.32 5.07 4.25
N LEU A 12 -8.43 5.48 3.35
CA LEU A 12 -8.04 4.69 2.17
C LEU A 12 -7.24 3.44 2.57
N ALA A 13 -6.25 3.60 3.45
CA ALA A 13 -5.42 2.49 3.95
C ALA A 13 -6.28 1.44 4.67
N GLN A 14 -7.14 1.88 5.58
CA GLN A 14 -8.06 0.99 6.29
C GLN A 14 -9.07 0.31 5.36
N ASP A 15 -9.55 1.02 4.34
CA ASP A 15 -10.47 0.46 3.35
C ASP A 15 -9.80 -0.63 2.50
N TYR A 16 -8.53 -0.44 2.14
CA TYR A 16 -7.73 -1.42 1.41
C TYR A 16 -7.43 -2.65 2.25
N VAL A 17 -6.96 -2.49 3.50
CA VAL A 17 -6.67 -3.64 4.38
C VAL A 17 -7.92 -4.46 4.65
N ARG A 18 -9.08 -3.83 4.90
CA ARG A 18 -10.34 -4.57 5.06
C ARG A 18 -10.71 -5.34 3.80
N HIS A 19 -10.47 -4.76 2.61
CA HIS A 19 -10.68 -5.47 1.34
C HIS A 19 -9.77 -6.70 1.23
N VAL A 20 -8.47 -6.55 1.51
CA VAL A 20 -7.47 -7.64 1.47
C VAL A 20 -7.81 -8.76 2.46
N LEU A 21 -8.24 -8.41 3.68
CA LEU A 21 -8.58 -9.35 4.74
C LEU A 21 -10.01 -9.88 4.66
N GLN A 22 -10.80 -9.45 3.68
CA GLN A 22 -12.21 -9.82 3.51
C GLN A 22 -13.06 -9.51 4.75
N ILE A 23 -12.73 -8.44 5.48
CA ILE A 23 -13.48 -7.99 6.65
C ILE A 23 -14.77 -7.30 6.16
N PRO A 24 -15.97 -7.71 6.63
CA PRO A 24 -17.22 -7.08 6.24
C PRO A 24 -17.25 -5.58 6.57
N GLN A 25 -17.54 -4.74 5.57
CA GLN A 25 -17.68 -3.30 5.77
C GLN A 25 -19.13 -2.96 6.17
N PRO A 26 -19.37 -2.29 7.32
CA PRO A 26 -20.65 -1.67 7.59
C PRO A 26 -20.83 -0.47 6.63
N SER A 27 -21.73 -0.61 5.66
CA SER A 27 -21.91 0.32 4.53
C SER A 27 -22.14 1.78 4.97
N PRO A 28 -21.55 2.78 4.27
CA PRO A 28 -21.92 3.15 2.90
C PRO A 28 -20.96 2.62 1.81
N ALA A 29 -21.38 2.72 0.54
CA ALA A 29 -20.60 2.31 -0.62
C ALA A 29 -19.19 2.94 -0.62
N ALA A 30 -18.16 2.15 -0.93
CA ALA A 30 -16.78 2.60 -1.00
C ALA A 30 -16.63 3.80 -1.95
N SER A 31 -15.77 4.76 -1.58
CA SER A 31 -15.50 5.94 -2.39
C SER A 31 -14.96 5.56 -3.79
N ARG A 32 -15.05 6.47 -4.75
CA ARG A 32 -14.47 6.25 -6.09
C ARG A 32 -12.98 6.00 -6.01
N VAL A 33 -12.25 6.79 -5.22
CA VAL A 33 -10.81 6.60 -4.95
C VAL A 33 -10.56 5.21 -4.37
N SER A 34 -11.32 4.80 -3.36
CA SER A 34 -11.18 3.48 -2.72
C SER A 34 -11.35 2.33 -3.72
N ARG A 35 -12.33 2.42 -4.63
CA ARG A 35 -12.53 1.39 -5.67
C ARG A 35 -11.34 1.29 -6.61
N VAL A 36 -10.91 2.42 -7.17
CA VAL A 36 -9.74 2.46 -8.07
C VAL A 36 -8.49 1.97 -7.35
N LEU A 37 -8.29 2.37 -6.09
CA LEU A 37 -7.15 1.95 -5.27
C LEU A 37 -7.14 0.44 -5.02
N ARG A 38 -8.29 -0.15 -4.66
CA ARG A 38 -8.41 -1.61 -4.50
C ARG A 38 -7.99 -2.33 -5.77
N ASP A 39 -8.53 -1.92 -6.92
CA ASP A 39 -8.27 -2.59 -8.20
C ASP A 39 -6.77 -2.57 -8.55
N VAL A 40 -6.13 -1.40 -8.48
CA VAL A 40 -4.70 -1.27 -8.83
C VAL A 40 -3.77 -1.88 -7.79
N ALA A 41 -4.02 -1.65 -6.50
CA ALA A 41 -3.15 -2.14 -5.44
C ALA A 41 -3.27 -3.66 -5.28
N SER A 42 -4.46 -4.26 -5.46
CA SER A 42 -4.61 -5.72 -5.44
C SER A 42 -3.91 -6.39 -6.62
N SER A 43 -3.90 -5.75 -7.78
CA SER A 43 -3.15 -6.24 -8.94
C SER A 43 -1.64 -6.23 -8.65
N VAL A 44 -1.11 -5.12 -8.14
CA VAL A 44 0.31 -4.99 -7.75
C VAL A 44 0.66 -5.99 -6.64
N GLN A 45 -0.19 -6.09 -5.61
CA GLN A 45 0.00 -7.02 -4.50
C GLN A 45 0.08 -8.46 -4.99
N GLY A 46 -0.85 -8.89 -5.86
CA GLY A 46 -0.86 -10.26 -6.38
C GLY A 46 0.43 -10.59 -7.14
N GLU A 47 0.95 -9.65 -7.91
CA GLU A 47 2.20 -9.82 -8.64
C GLU A 47 3.43 -9.88 -7.72
N VAL A 48 3.49 -8.99 -6.72
CA VAL A 48 4.55 -9.04 -5.70
C VAL A 48 4.52 -10.37 -4.96
N GLU A 49 3.34 -10.79 -4.50
CA GLU A 49 3.16 -12.07 -3.81
C GLU A 49 3.58 -13.26 -4.69
N GLN A 50 3.33 -13.21 -5.99
CA GLN A 50 3.71 -14.28 -6.92
C GLN A 50 5.22 -14.31 -7.22
N ASN A 51 5.79 -13.16 -7.62
CA ASN A 51 7.17 -13.09 -8.10
C ASN A 51 8.20 -13.18 -6.96
N LEU A 52 7.78 -12.79 -5.75
CA LEU A 52 8.69 -12.58 -4.63
C LEU A 52 8.33 -13.45 -3.44
N ARG A 53 7.48 -14.45 -3.66
CA ARG A 53 7.11 -15.47 -2.69
C ARG A 53 8.31 -16.00 -1.90
N PRO A 54 9.46 -16.39 -2.51
CA PRO A 54 10.58 -16.91 -1.73
C PRO A 54 11.16 -15.89 -0.74
N CYS A 55 11.16 -14.60 -1.09
CA CYS A 55 11.60 -13.51 -0.22
C CYS A 55 10.55 -13.20 0.85
N LEU A 56 9.26 -13.22 0.50
CA LEU A 56 8.20 -12.99 1.47
C LEU A 56 8.11 -14.13 2.48
N ASP A 57 8.41 -15.37 2.08
CA ASP A 57 8.43 -16.54 2.95
C ASP A 57 9.68 -16.59 3.85
N SER A 58 10.71 -15.77 3.59
CA SER A 58 11.96 -15.78 4.38
C SER A 58 11.91 -14.96 5.66
N PHE A 59 10.81 -14.23 5.91
CA PHE A 59 10.62 -13.46 7.15
C PHE A 59 9.21 -13.64 7.72
N ASP A 60 9.11 -13.58 9.04
CA ASP A 60 7.85 -13.62 9.77
C ASP A 60 7.48 -12.25 10.34
N VAL A 61 6.18 -11.95 10.33
CA VAL A 61 5.63 -10.73 10.90
C VAL A 61 4.88 -11.08 12.19
N GLY A 62 5.63 -11.33 13.27
CA GLY A 62 5.06 -11.82 14.53
C GLY A 62 4.37 -10.75 15.39
N SER A 63 4.64 -9.47 15.13
CA SER A 63 4.12 -8.36 15.93
C SER A 63 3.90 -7.10 15.08
N ILE A 64 3.11 -6.15 15.61
CA ILE A 64 2.92 -4.83 14.99
C ILE A 64 4.24 -4.05 14.90
N ASP A 65 5.09 -4.16 15.92
CA ASP A 65 6.39 -3.47 15.91
C ASP A 65 7.29 -4.04 14.81
N THR A 66 7.33 -5.37 14.65
CA THR A 66 8.01 -6.03 13.53
C THR A 66 7.43 -5.58 12.19
N ALA A 67 6.10 -5.51 12.05
CA ALA A 67 5.45 -5.04 10.82
C ALA A 67 5.87 -3.61 10.46
N ARG A 68 5.88 -2.71 11.45
CA ARG A 68 6.31 -1.31 11.28
C ARG A 68 7.79 -1.20 10.91
N THR A 69 8.66 -1.98 11.57
CA THR A 69 10.09 -1.99 11.25
C THR A 69 10.33 -2.43 9.80
N ILE A 70 9.71 -3.53 9.38
CA ILE A 70 9.83 -4.03 8.00
C ILE A 70 9.27 -2.99 7.02
N PHE A 71 8.09 -2.42 7.31
CA PHE A 71 7.50 -1.37 6.49
C PHE A 71 8.47 -0.20 6.29
N ASN A 72 9.00 0.37 7.37
CA ASN A 72 9.90 1.52 7.30
C ASN A 72 11.18 1.20 6.50
N GLN A 73 11.77 0.02 6.71
CA GLN A 73 12.98 -0.38 5.98
C GLN A 73 12.74 -0.52 4.48
N VAL A 74 11.63 -1.14 4.09
CA VAL A 74 11.28 -1.31 2.67
C VAL A 74 10.95 0.04 2.03
N MET A 75 10.16 0.87 2.71
CA MET A 75 9.80 2.19 2.21
C MET A 75 10.98 3.16 2.13
N GLU A 76 11.90 3.12 3.10
CA GLU A 76 13.13 3.93 3.05
C GLU A 76 13.94 3.60 1.79
N LYS A 77 14.02 2.31 1.43
CA LYS A 77 14.70 1.86 0.22
C LYS A 77 13.93 2.15 -1.06
N GLU A 78 12.61 2.00 -1.06
CA GLU A 78 11.80 2.29 -2.24
C GLU A 78 11.89 3.76 -2.68
N PHE A 79 12.05 4.67 -1.72
CA PHE A 79 12.05 6.12 -1.95
C PHE A 79 13.44 6.77 -1.75
N GLU A 80 14.52 5.98 -1.69
CA GLU A 80 15.88 6.51 -1.45
C GLU A 80 16.39 7.44 -2.57
N ASP A 81 15.84 7.30 -3.78
CA ASP A 81 16.15 8.15 -4.94
C ASP A 81 15.37 9.50 -4.93
N GLY A 82 14.48 9.71 -3.94
CA GLY A 82 13.66 10.90 -3.80
C GLY A 82 12.52 11.03 -4.83
N ILE A 83 12.29 10.04 -5.69
CA ILE A 83 11.27 10.08 -6.74
C ILE A 83 9.93 9.61 -6.20
N ILE A 84 8.95 10.52 -6.17
CA ILE A 84 7.55 10.21 -5.82
C ILE A 84 6.71 10.22 -7.10
N ASN A 85 5.89 9.19 -7.27
CA ASN A 85 4.86 9.13 -8.30
C ASN A 85 3.70 8.23 -7.86
N TRP A 86 2.56 8.37 -8.52
CA TRP A 86 1.37 7.60 -8.20
C TRP A 86 1.56 6.08 -8.23
N GLY A 87 2.42 5.54 -9.11
CA GLY A 87 2.72 4.11 -9.15
C GLY A 87 3.43 3.62 -7.89
N ARG A 88 4.41 4.39 -7.39
CA ARG A 88 5.07 4.12 -6.10
C ARG A 88 4.19 4.39 -4.89
N ILE A 89 3.20 5.27 -5.00
CA ILE A 89 2.22 5.41 -3.92
C ILE A 89 1.34 4.15 -3.83
N VAL A 90 1.00 3.54 -4.97
CA VAL A 90 0.22 2.28 -5.01
C VAL A 90 0.98 1.12 -4.37
N THR A 91 2.29 1.01 -4.58
CA THR A 91 3.12 -0.06 -3.98
C THR A 91 3.14 0.01 -2.45
N VAL A 92 3.05 1.21 -1.86
CA VAL A 92 2.90 1.39 -0.40
C VAL A 92 1.65 0.67 0.12
N PHE A 93 0.49 0.87 -0.53
CA PHE A 93 -0.76 0.17 -0.18
C PHE A 93 -0.69 -1.33 -0.47
N ALA A 94 -0.11 -1.72 -1.61
CA ALA A 94 0.08 -3.14 -1.92
C ALA A 94 0.92 -3.84 -0.85
N PHE A 95 2.00 -3.19 -0.37
CA PHE A 95 2.85 -3.72 0.68
C PHE A 95 2.16 -3.74 2.05
N GLU A 96 1.34 -2.73 2.37
CA GLU A 96 0.43 -2.76 3.52
C GLU A 96 -0.43 -4.04 3.49
N GLY A 97 -1.05 -4.37 2.36
CA GLY A 97 -1.87 -5.57 2.22
C GLY A 97 -1.08 -6.88 2.46
N ILE A 98 0.16 -6.95 1.99
CA ILE A 98 1.07 -8.09 2.22
C ILE A 98 1.40 -8.21 3.71
N LEU A 99 1.79 -7.11 4.35
CA LEU A 99 2.13 -7.07 5.76
C LEU A 99 0.93 -7.47 6.63
N SER A 100 -0.26 -6.93 6.34
CA SER A 100 -1.49 -7.29 7.04
C SER A 100 -1.80 -8.78 6.91
N LYS A 101 -1.69 -9.36 5.71
CA LYS A 101 -1.90 -10.82 5.53
C LYS A 101 -0.90 -11.65 6.34
N LYS A 102 0.39 -11.27 6.35
CA LYS A 102 1.41 -12.00 7.11
C LYS A 102 1.21 -11.89 8.62
N LEU A 103 0.90 -10.70 9.12
CA LEU A 103 0.69 -10.44 10.54
C LEU A 103 -0.56 -11.11 11.12
N LEU A 104 -1.62 -11.18 10.31
CA LEU A 104 -2.98 -11.53 10.78
C LEU A 104 -3.39 -12.96 10.41
N ARG A 105 -2.55 -13.71 9.69
CA ARG A 105 -2.83 -15.07 9.19
C ARG A 105 -3.39 -16.02 10.26
N GLU A 106 -3.00 -15.84 11.52
CA GLU A 106 -3.37 -16.72 12.64
C GLU A 106 -4.11 -15.97 13.78
N ARG A 107 -4.53 -14.72 13.55
CA ARG A 107 -5.15 -13.88 14.59
C ARG A 107 -6.67 -14.05 14.60
N ILE A 108 -7.24 -14.30 15.78
CA ILE A 108 -8.68 -14.48 16.00
C ILE A 108 -9.46 -13.16 15.85
N SER A 109 -8.84 -12.03 16.14
CA SER A 109 -9.45 -10.69 16.01
C SER A 109 -8.48 -9.75 15.27
N PRO A 110 -8.56 -9.69 13.93
CA PRO A 110 -7.60 -8.96 13.11
C PRO A 110 -7.79 -7.44 13.10
N ASP A 111 -8.95 -6.94 13.52
CA ASP A 111 -9.36 -5.55 13.28
C ASP A 111 -8.46 -4.49 13.96
N VAL A 112 -8.03 -4.75 15.19
CA VAL A 112 -7.21 -3.80 15.96
C VAL A 112 -5.82 -3.67 15.35
N ASP A 113 -5.20 -4.80 15.04
CA ASP A 113 -3.87 -4.85 14.46
C ASP A 113 -3.87 -4.36 13.01
N ALA A 114 -4.91 -4.68 12.22
CA ALA A 114 -5.14 -4.10 10.90
C ALA A 114 -5.20 -2.56 10.94
N SER A 115 -5.97 -2.00 11.87
CA SER A 115 -6.08 -0.54 12.02
C SER A 115 -4.74 0.12 12.39
N ARG A 116 -3.91 -0.55 13.21
CA ARG A 116 -2.57 -0.08 13.57
C ARG A 116 -1.61 -0.11 12.39
N VAL A 117 -1.73 -1.08 11.49
CA VAL A 117 -0.97 -1.10 10.22
C VAL A 117 -1.33 0.11 9.37
N SER A 118 -2.63 0.28 9.09
CA SER A 118 -3.09 1.42 8.29
C SER A 118 -2.74 2.78 8.89
N TYR A 119 -2.65 2.88 10.22
CA TYR A 119 -2.21 4.09 10.90
C TYR A 119 -0.78 4.51 10.50
N PHE A 120 0.20 3.61 10.64
CA PHE A 120 1.58 3.98 10.31
C PHE A 120 1.80 4.13 8.79
N VAL A 121 1.00 3.46 7.97
CA VAL A 121 1.00 3.65 6.51
C VAL A 121 0.52 5.06 6.15
N ALA A 122 -0.61 5.48 6.74
CA ALA A 122 -1.14 6.83 6.54
C ALA A 122 -0.21 7.91 7.08
N GLU A 123 0.47 7.64 8.20
CA GLU A 123 1.50 8.52 8.77
C GLU A 123 2.65 8.70 7.78
N PHE A 124 3.17 7.61 7.22
CA PHE A 124 4.24 7.66 6.22
C PHE A 124 3.84 8.44 4.97
N ILE A 125 2.67 8.15 4.38
CA ILE A 125 2.19 8.86 3.18
C ILE A 125 1.99 10.35 3.47
N THR A 126 1.34 10.68 4.59
CA THR A 126 1.06 12.09 4.94
C THR A 126 2.35 12.85 5.26
N THR A 127 3.34 12.19 5.86
CA THR A 127 4.62 12.82 6.21
C THR A 127 5.47 13.07 4.97
N ASN A 128 5.57 12.10 4.07
CA ASN A 128 6.55 12.12 2.99
C ASN A 128 5.98 12.55 1.63
N MET A 129 4.68 12.35 1.40
CA MET A 129 4.08 12.45 0.06
C MET A 129 2.98 13.51 -0.05
N ARG A 130 2.53 14.11 1.06
CA ARG A 130 1.39 15.05 1.06
C ARG A 130 1.53 16.17 0.04
N GLU A 131 2.70 16.79 -0.03
CA GLU A 131 2.91 17.96 -0.87
C GLU A 131 2.93 17.56 -2.34
N TRP A 132 3.57 16.43 -2.65
CA TRP A 132 3.54 15.86 -3.99
C TRP A 132 2.11 15.50 -4.41
N ILE A 133 1.34 14.82 -3.54
CA ILE A 133 -0.07 14.47 -3.78
C ILE A 133 -0.88 15.72 -4.10
N ARG A 134 -0.73 16.78 -3.29
CA ARG A 134 -1.44 18.05 -3.49
C ARG A 134 -1.07 18.72 -4.81
N GLN A 135 0.21 18.77 -5.14
CA GLN A 135 0.71 19.36 -6.39
C GLN A 135 0.28 18.56 -7.64
N ASN A 136 -0.02 17.27 -7.49
CA ASN A 136 -0.42 16.38 -8.58
C ASN A 136 -1.93 16.11 -8.62
N GLY A 137 -2.76 17.03 -8.12
CA GLY A 137 -4.21 16.99 -8.24
C GLY A 137 -4.94 16.16 -7.16
N GLY A 138 -4.24 15.71 -6.13
CA GLY A 138 -4.83 14.92 -5.05
C GLY A 138 -5.37 13.58 -5.52
N TRP A 139 -6.18 12.95 -4.67
CA TRP A 139 -6.70 11.60 -4.93
C TRP A 139 -7.78 11.55 -6.01
N GLU A 140 -8.65 12.56 -6.09
CA GLU A 140 -9.75 12.59 -7.09
C GLU A 140 -9.27 13.11 -8.45
N ASP A 141 -8.62 14.26 -8.51
CA ASP A 141 -8.23 14.87 -9.78
C ASP A 141 -6.85 14.41 -10.30
N GLY A 142 -6.05 13.75 -9.45
CA GLY A 142 -4.75 13.17 -9.80
C GLY A 142 -4.82 11.65 -9.95
N PHE A 143 -4.95 10.96 -8.81
CA PHE A 143 -4.87 9.50 -8.76
C PHE A 143 -5.97 8.80 -9.58
N VAL A 144 -7.25 9.15 -9.35
CA VAL A 144 -8.36 8.54 -10.08
C VAL A 144 -8.26 8.82 -11.57
N LYS A 145 -7.95 10.05 -12.00
CA LYS A 145 -7.78 10.34 -13.44
C LYS A 145 -6.65 9.56 -14.10
N LYS A 146 -5.60 9.19 -13.35
CA LYS A 146 -4.48 8.40 -13.88
C LYS A 146 -4.83 6.91 -14.03
N PHE A 147 -5.63 6.36 -13.12
CA PHE A 147 -5.82 4.90 -13.02
C PHE A 147 -7.24 4.42 -13.34
N GLU A 148 -8.24 5.30 -13.34
CA GLU A 148 -9.57 4.94 -13.79
C GLU A 148 -9.59 4.73 -15.32
N PRO A 149 -10.24 3.68 -15.85
CA PRO A 149 -10.00 3.28 -17.24
C PRO A 149 -10.54 4.27 -18.27
N LYS A 150 -9.79 4.44 -19.36
CA LYS A 150 -10.36 4.28 -20.72
C LYS A 150 -9.97 2.95 -21.39
N SER A 151 -8.94 2.25 -20.90
CA SER A 151 -8.55 0.88 -21.28
C SER A 151 -7.41 0.40 -20.36
N GLY A 152 -7.76 -0.28 -19.28
CA GLY A 152 -6.93 -0.51 -18.08
C GLY A 152 -5.89 -1.63 -18.16
N TRP A 153 -5.00 -1.64 -19.16
CA TRP A 153 -3.94 -2.66 -19.25
C TRP A 153 -2.52 -2.11 -19.48
N LEU A 154 -2.38 -0.88 -20.01
CA LEU A 154 -1.08 -0.39 -20.51
C LEU A 154 -0.22 0.33 -19.46
N THR A 155 -0.80 0.81 -18.35
CA THR A 155 -0.03 1.42 -17.24
C THR A 155 0.56 0.41 -16.26
N PHE A 156 0.17 -0.87 -16.39
CA PHE A 156 0.55 -1.98 -15.52
C PHE A 156 2.04 -2.38 -15.65
N LEU A 157 2.62 -2.28 -16.86
CA LEU A 157 4.01 -2.71 -17.12
C LEU A 157 5.10 -1.77 -16.57
N GLU A 158 4.79 -0.49 -16.33
CA GLU A 158 5.77 0.48 -15.82
C GLU A 158 6.07 0.31 -14.31
N VAL A 159 5.11 -0.28 -13.57
CA VAL A 159 5.23 -0.50 -12.12
C VAL A 159 6.08 -1.74 -11.81
N ILE A 160 5.95 -2.79 -12.64
CA ILE A 160 6.64 -4.07 -12.49
C ILE A 160 8.16 -3.93 -12.55
N GLY A 161 8.66 -3.14 -13.51
CA GLY A 161 10.09 -2.93 -13.68
C GLY A 161 10.79 -2.41 -12.41
N LYS A 162 10.09 -1.62 -11.59
CA LYS A 162 10.63 -1.03 -10.36
C LYS A 162 10.52 -1.96 -9.15
N ILE A 163 9.47 -2.78 -9.09
CA ILE A 163 9.31 -3.79 -8.03
C ILE A 163 10.39 -4.86 -8.13
N CYS A 164 10.73 -5.32 -9.34
CA CYS A 164 11.80 -6.30 -9.53
C CYS A 164 13.18 -5.80 -9.04
N GLU A 165 13.50 -4.52 -9.23
CA GLU A 165 14.74 -3.92 -8.69
C GLU A 165 14.70 -3.81 -7.16
N MET A 166 13.58 -3.36 -6.60
CA MET A 166 13.39 -3.21 -5.14
C MET A 166 13.61 -4.51 -4.38
N PHE A 167 13.09 -5.63 -4.88
CA PHE A 167 13.24 -6.92 -4.21
C PHE A 167 14.53 -7.67 -4.55
N SER A 168 15.22 -7.28 -5.63
CA SER A 168 16.60 -7.72 -5.87
C SER A 168 17.56 -7.21 -4.80
N LEU A 169 17.27 -6.04 -4.19
CA LEU A 169 18.05 -5.49 -3.08
C LEU A 169 17.80 -6.25 -1.76
N LEU A 170 16.58 -6.72 -1.49
CA LEU A 170 16.27 -7.52 -0.28
C LEU A 170 17.01 -8.87 -0.27
N LYS A 171 17.26 -9.49 -1.43
CA LYS A 171 18.10 -10.69 -1.56
C LYS A 171 19.57 -10.50 -1.18
N GLN A 172 20.07 -9.27 -1.10
CA GLN A 172 21.46 -9.03 -0.70
C GLN A 172 21.67 -9.11 0.81
N TYR A 173 20.58 -9.13 1.59
CA TYR A 173 20.62 -9.09 3.04
C TYR A 173 20.10 -10.36 3.73
N TYR A 174 19.59 -11.34 2.96
CA TYR A 174 19.09 -12.63 3.45
C TYR A 174 19.54 -13.79 2.56
#